data_AF-A0A6S7LTV4-F1
#
_entry.id   AF-A0A6S7LTV4-F1
#
_cell.length_a   1.000
_cell.length_b   1.000
_cell.length_c   1.000
_cell.angle_alpha   90.00
_cell.angle_beta   90.00
_cell.angle_gamma   90.00
#
_symmetry.space_group_name_H-M   'P 1'
#
loop_
_entity.id
_entity.type
_entity.pdbx_description
1 polymer ?
#
loop_
_entity_poly.entity_id
_entity_poly.type
_entity_poly.pdbx_seq_one_letter_code
_entity_poly.pdbx_strand_id
1 'polypeptide(L)'
;MVTVRNTHDPGKCSKSSHGELILVKDRENRDTVLICTEDNGVYSWKTTDNSKPSGEYFDPGYDCLDILNKNTKAKDGYYWVNFHRGKPKK
;
A
#
# COMPACT_ATOMS: atom_id res chain seq x y z
N MET A 1 -3.37 19.12 -9.60
CA MET A 1 -4.63 18.39 -9.81
C MET A 1 -4.38 16.96 -9.39
N VAL A 2 -5.26 16.34 -8.59
CA VAL A 2 -5.07 14.97 -8.07
C VAL A 2 -5.75 14.00 -9.02
N THR A 3 -5.07 12.92 -9.41
CA THR A 3 -5.64 11.86 -10.24
C THR A 3 -6.52 10.96 -9.36
N VAL A 4 -7.78 10.74 -9.72
CA VAL A 4 -8.69 9.86 -8.97
C VAL A 4 -8.80 8.51 -9.65
N ARG A 5 -8.51 7.43 -8.91
CA ARG A 5 -8.73 6.04 -9.33
C ARG A 5 -9.75 5.41 -8.39
N ASN A 6 -10.86 4.95 -8.95
CA ASN A 6 -11.93 4.30 -8.18
C ASN A 6 -11.63 2.82 -7.89
N THR A 7 -10.35 2.49 -7.72
CA THR A 7 -9.81 1.13 -7.57
C THR A 7 -8.84 1.08 -6.40
N HIS A 8 -8.65 -0.12 -5.83
CA HIS A 8 -7.64 -0.38 -4.80
C HIS A 8 -6.22 -0.40 -5.37
N ASP A 9 -6.09 -0.62 -6.68
CA ASP A 9 -4.81 -0.65 -7.37
C ASP A 9 -4.42 0.77 -7.85
N PRO A 10 -3.34 1.36 -7.30
CA PRO A 10 -2.81 2.63 -7.75
C PRO A 10 -2.07 2.55 -9.10
N GLY A 11 -1.82 1.35 -9.62
CA GLY A 11 -0.90 1.09 -10.72
C GLY A 11 0.56 1.16 -10.28
N LYS A 12 1.48 1.15 -11.25
CA LYS A 12 2.92 1.17 -10.97
C LYS A 12 3.41 2.59 -10.66
N CYS A 13 4.09 2.76 -9.53
CA CYS A 13 4.91 3.95 -9.26
C CYS A 13 6.26 3.81 -9.97
N SER A 14 6.66 4.84 -10.71
CA SER A 14 7.91 4.86 -11.48
C SER A 14 8.45 6.30 -11.60
N LYS A 15 9.60 6.46 -12.25
CA LYS A 15 10.23 7.77 -12.46
C LYS A 15 9.30 8.80 -13.12
N SER A 16 8.42 8.38 -14.04
CA SER A 16 7.50 9.30 -14.72
C SER A 16 6.34 9.76 -13.84
N SER A 17 5.99 9.00 -12.80
CA SER A 17 4.93 9.33 -11.86
C SER A 17 5.47 9.88 -10.54
N HIS A 18 6.78 10.16 -10.45
CA HIS A 18 7.39 10.64 -9.20
C HIS A 18 6.78 11.97 -8.77
N GLY A 19 6.32 12.05 -7.52
CA GLY A 19 5.61 13.21 -6.97
C GLY A 19 4.13 13.28 -7.34
N GLU A 20 3.62 12.34 -8.15
CA GLU A 20 2.20 12.26 -8.46
C GLU A 20 1.41 11.91 -7.19
N LEU A 21 0.30 12.63 -6.99
CA LEU A 21 -0.71 12.33 -5.99
C LEU A 21 -1.89 11.66 -6.65
N ILE A 22 -2.29 10.52 -6.09
CA ILE A 22 -3.46 9.77 -6.53
C ILE A 22 -4.41 9.52 -5.36
N LEU A 23 -5.70 9.51 -5.65
CA LEU A 23 -6.73 9.09 -4.72
C LEU A 23 -7.19 7.67 -5.09
N VAL A 24 -7.13 6.74 -4.14
CA VAL A 24 -7.59 5.35 -4.27
C VAL A 24 -8.58 5.00 -3.17
N LYS A 25 -9.26 3.86 -3.31
CA LYS A 25 -10.00 3.23 -2.21
C LYS A 25 -9.09 2.24 -1.49
N ASP A 26 -9.00 2.30 -0.17
CA ASP A 26 -8.41 1.21 0.62
C ASP A 26 -9.38 0.02 0.70
N ARG A 27 -8.93 -1.11 1.24
CA ARG A 27 -9.76 -2.33 1.37
C ARG A 27 -11.01 -2.15 2.23
N GLU A 28 -11.03 -1.13 3.10
CA GLU A 28 -12.18 -0.76 3.93
C GLU A 28 -13.08 0.25 3.19
N ASN A 29 -12.84 0.45 1.90
CA ASN A 29 -13.53 1.36 0.99
C ASN A 29 -13.43 2.85 1.38
N ARG A 30 -12.37 3.22 2.11
CA ARG A 30 -12.07 4.60 2.50
C ARG A 30 -11.16 5.26 1.48
N ASP A 31 -11.38 6.55 1.29
CA ASP A 31 -10.55 7.39 0.43
C ASP A 31 -9.14 7.54 1.03
N THR A 32 -8.12 7.13 0.26
CA THR A 32 -6.72 7.20 0.66
C THR A 32 -5.90 7.91 -0.40
N VAL A 33 -5.15 8.92 0.01
CA VAL A 33 -4.24 9.65 -0.89
C VAL A 33 -2.86 9.00 -0.82
N LEU A 34 -2.36 8.61 -1.99
CA LEU A 34 -1.02 8.08 -2.16
C LEU A 34 -0.16 9.07 -2.93
N ILE A 35 1.12 9.12 -2.57
CA ILE A 35 2.18 9.83 -3.29
C ILE A 35 3.20 8.81 -3.80
N CYS A 36 3.62 8.96 -5.04
CA CYS A 36 4.72 8.15 -5.59
C CYS A 36 6.06 8.77 -5.18
N THR A 37 6.83 8.07 -4.34
CA THR A 37 8.11 8.53 -3.82
C THR A 37 9.24 7.63 -4.30
N GLU A 38 10.45 8.17 -4.34
CA GLU A 38 11.69 7.42 -4.58
C GLU A 38 12.51 7.30 -3.29
N ASP A 39 12.92 6.07 -2.94
CA ASP A 39 13.92 5.83 -1.91
C ASP A 39 15.02 4.91 -2.45
N ASN A 40 16.27 5.39 -2.47
CA ASN A 40 17.43 4.62 -2.93
C ASN A 40 17.23 3.98 -4.32
N GLY A 41 16.66 4.72 -5.28
CA GLY A 41 16.37 4.25 -6.64
C GLY A 41 15.11 3.39 -6.77
N VAL A 42 14.36 3.14 -5.68
CA VAL A 42 13.12 2.36 -5.71
C VAL A 42 11.92 3.30 -5.64
N TYR A 43 11.07 3.23 -6.66
CA TYR A 43 9.81 3.96 -6.73
C TYR A 43 8.68 3.16 -6.08
N SER A 44 8.00 3.74 -5.09
CA SER A 44 6.86 3.12 -4.42
C SER A 44 5.77 4.12 -4.05
N TRP A 45 4.52 3.65 -4.00
CA TRP A 45 3.41 4.44 -3.49
C TRP A 45 3.46 4.44 -1.96
N LYS A 46 3.28 5.62 -1.37
CA LYS A 46 3.18 5.82 0.08
C LYS A 46 1.98 6.66 0.42
N THR A 47 1.38 6.41 1.57
CA THR A 47 0.30 7.25 2.11
C THR A 47 0.84 8.61 2.54
N THR A 48 0.07 9.68 2.36
CA THR A 48 0.47 11.02 2.81
C THR A 48 0.22 11.26 4.30
N ASP A 49 -0.59 10.44 4.95
CA ASP A 49 -0.97 10.54 6.37
C ASP A 49 -0.15 9.64 7.31
N ASN A 50 0.92 9.02 6.79
CA ASN A 50 1.76 8.02 7.47
C ASN A 50 1.01 6.73 7.91
N SER A 51 -0.20 6.48 7.43
CA SER A 51 -0.88 5.21 7.68
C SER A 51 -0.15 4.05 7.00
N LYS A 52 -0.16 2.86 7.63
CA LYS A 52 0.50 1.65 7.11
C LYS A 52 -0.48 0.49 7.13
N PRO A 53 -1.53 0.52 6.28
CA PRO A 53 -2.53 -0.53 6.21
C PRO A 53 -1.91 -1.80 5.62
N SER A 54 -1.55 -2.73 6.49
CA SER A 54 -0.86 -3.96 6.07
C SER A 54 -1.74 -4.83 5.18
N GLY A 55 -1.16 -5.30 4.08
CA GLY A 55 -1.81 -6.18 3.13
C GLY A 55 -2.50 -5.47 1.97
N GLU A 56 -2.28 -4.15 1.84
CA GLU A 56 -2.62 -3.35 0.67
C GLU A 56 -1.55 -3.46 -0.42
N TYR A 57 -1.88 -3.08 -1.66
CA TYR A 57 -0.91 -3.07 -2.77
C TYR A 57 0.32 -2.19 -2.45
N PHE A 58 0.08 -1.01 -1.88
CA PHE A 58 1.11 -0.03 -1.54
C PHE A 58 1.79 -0.31 -0.19
N ASP A 59 1.24 -1.22 0.62
CA ASP A 59 1.90 -1.71 1.84
C ASP A 59 1.62 -3.22 2.08
N PRO A 60 2.24 -4.09 1.28
CA PRO A 60 1.99 -5.53 1.37
C PRO A 60 2.50 -6.10 2.71
N GLY A 61 1.76 -7.05 3.27
CA GLY A 61 2.25 -7.83 4.42
C GLY A 61 3.41 -8.74 4.03
N TYR A 62 4.08 -9.35 5.02
CA TYR A 62 5.03 -10.42 4.72
C TYR A 62 4.31 -11.72 4.30
N ASP A 63 3.32 -12.11 5.09
CA ASP A 63 2.41 -13.22 4.85
C ASP A 63 1.03 -12.89 5.46
N CYS A 64 0.05 -13.79 5.32
CA CYS A 64 -1.30 -13.58 5.87
C CYS A 64 -1.31 -13.50 7.41
N LEU A 65 -0.39 -14.20 8.08
CA LEU A 65 -0.31 -14.19 9.54
C LEU A 65 0.24 -12.85 10.07
N ASP A 66 1.24 -12.29 9.40
CA ASP A 66 1.78 -10.94 9.66
C ASP A 66 0.68 -9.88 9.55
N ILE A 67 -0.16 -9.98 8.51
CA ILE A 67 -1.30 -9.07 8.32
C ILE A 67 -2.29 -9.20 9.47
N LEU A 68 -2.69 -10.43 9.83
CA LEU A 68 -3.63 -10.67 10.92
C LEU A 68 -3.07 -10.21 12.27
N ASN A 69 -1.77 -10.39 12.51
CA ASN A 69 -1.12 -9.92 13.74
C ASN A 69 -1.10 -8.39 13.84
N LYS A 70 -0.93 -7.68 12.72
CA LYS A 70 -0.95 -6.20 12.66
C LYS A 70 -2.36 -5.62 12.70
N ASN A 71 -3.33 -6.35 12.15
CA ASN A 71 -4.74 -5.98 12.15
C ASN A 71 -5.59 -7.19 12.53
N THR A 72 -5.87 -7.35 13.82
CA THR A 72 -6.66 -8.48 14.34
C THR A 72 -8.13 -8.45 13.89
N LYS A 73 -8.58 -7.36 13.28
CA LYS A 73 -9.91 -7.20 12.66
C LYS A 73 -9.91 -7.48 11.16
N ALA A 74 -8.77 -7.90 10.60
CA ALA A 74 -8.64 -8.35 9.22
C ALA A 74 -9.68 -9.45 8.93
N LYS A 75 -10.53 -9.22 7.93
CA LYS A 75 -11.52 -10.19 7.46
C LYS A 75 -10.90 -11.13 6.43
N ASP A 76 -11.46 -12.32 6.29
CA ASP A 76 -11.07 -13.24 5.21
C ASP A 76 -11.21 -12.56 3.84
N GLY A 77 -10.24 -12.80 2.95
CA GLY A 77 -10.22 -12.21 1.62
C GLY A 77 -8.84 -12.24 0.97
N TYR A 78 -8.70 -11.52 -0.15
CA TYR A 78 -7.43 -11.38 -0.84
C TYR A 78 -6.60 -10.23 -0.25
N TYR A 79 -5.29 -10.45 -0.17
CA TYR A 79 -4.32 -9.52 0.38
C TYR A 79 -3.05 -9.54 -0.45
N TRP A 80 -2.34 -8.40 -0.47
CA TRP A 80 -1.02 -8.33 -1.06
C TRP A 80 0.05 -8.71 -0.05
N VAL A 81 0.89 -9.67 -0.43
CA VAL A 81 2.01 -10.13 0.39
C VAL A 81 3.32 -10.04 -0.40
N ASN A 82 4.42 -9.82 0.30
CA ASN A 82 5.76 -9.78 -0.27
C ASN A 82 6.71 -10.62 0.58
N PHE A 83 6.96 -11.85 0.15
CA PHE A 83 7.86 -12.81 0.82
C PHE A 83 9.34 -12.39 0.78
N HIS A 84 9.70 -11.42 -0.07
CA HIS A 84 11.06 -10.87 -0.12
C HIS A 84 11.28 -9.74 0.89
N ARG A 85 10.23 -9.28 1.60
CA ARG A 85 10.42 -8.40 2.77
C ARG A 85 11.15 -9.17 3.86
N GLY A 86 11.97 -8.47 4.65
CA GLY A 86 12.62 -9.07 5.81
C GLY A 86 11.58 -9.69 6.75
N LYS A 87 11.81 -10.95 7.15
CA LYS A 87 10.88 -11.67 8.03
C LYS A 87 10.55 -10.83 9.27
N PRO A 88 9.27 -10.62 9.60
CA PRO A 88 8.89 -9.89 10.79
C PRO A 88 9.56 -10.51 12.02
N LYS A 89 10.17 -9.68 12.87
CA LYS A 89 10.64 -10.13 14.18
C LYS A 89 9.41 -10.37 15.05
N LYS A 90 9.36 -11.52 15.71
CA LYS A 90 8.34 -11.86 16.70
C LYS A 90 8.43 -10.95 17.91
#